data_AF-A0A7W7CMX1-F1
#
_entry.id   AF-A0A7W7CMX1-F1
#
_cell.length_a   1.000
_cell.length_b   1.000
_cell.length_c   1.000
_cell.angle_alpha   90.00
_cell.angle_beta   90.00
_cell.angle_gamma   90.00
#
_symmetry.space_group_name_H-M   'P 1'
#
loop_
_entity.id
_entity.type
_entity.pdbx_description
1 polymer ?
#
loop_
_entity_poly.entity_id
_entity_poly.type
_entity_poly.pdbx_seq_one_letter_code
_entity_poly.pdbx_strand_id
1 'polypeptide(L)'
;METDTTEPNRWSYQGSADLGGATVGDLAHKGALLMAAAADAAAFSAVVSLIMSDHQLWEVWLIVLGLTVIALALAHFAGRIARDDAAAHGRVRWHVVLVCGIPWLLLGLAAVWVRMRIAPNTGGLLNGSSGQVDNRMPNALLFLVLYVASGMVAGIGEFLTRNPLRNAYRNLMKTYQKAQRKLARTQPPFERAMFVREIHRASFEEDDEVLLNAKFDRLAYGEELKQYAQITIAAHLQDPSATDGMTEADWRRSRLHVVRDDPDKQQPGAAA
;
A
#
# COMPACT_ATOMS: atom_id res chain seq x y z
N MET A 1 22.92 5.20 -24.68
CA MET A 1 23.10 3.74 -24.57
C MET A 1 22.00 3.26 -23.65
N GLU A 2 20.85 2.99 -24.25
CA GLU A 2 19.57 2.74 -23.58
C GLU A 2 19.42 1.22 -23.59
N THR A 3 19.73 0.59 -22.46
CA THR A 3 19.61 -0.86 -22.33
C THR A 3 18.12 -1.20 -22.27
N ASP A 4 17.62 -1.77 -23.36
CA ASP A 4 16.29 -2.36 -23.45
C ASP A 4 16.19 -3.54 -22.46
N THR A 5 15.64 -3.27 -21.27
CA THR A 5 15.42 -4.25 -20.20
C THR A 5 13.98 -4.78 -20.23
N THR A 6 13.47 -5.14 -21.41
CA THR A 6 12.10 -5.67 -21.57
C THR A 6 11.98 -7.16 -21.24
N GLU A 7 13.06 -7.84 -20.86
CA GLU A 7 12.91 -9.18 -20.28
C GLU A 7 12.29 -9.07 -18.88
N PRO A 8 11.07 -9.61 -18.67
CA PRO A 8 10.47 -9.64 -17.35
C PRO A 8 11.37 -10.45 -16.44
N ASN A 9 12.02 -9.77 -15.49
CA ASN A 9 12.90 -10.40 -14.53
C ASN A 9 12.13 -11.54 -13.85
N ARG A 10 12.52 -12.80 -14.14
CA ARG A 10 11.86 -14.03 -13.66
C ARG A 10 11.79 -14.12 -12.13
N TRP A 11 12.51 -13.24 -11.45
CA TRP A 11 12.56 -13.11 -9.99
C TRP A 11 11.62 -12.02 -9.43
N SER A 12 10.82 -11.38 -10.28
CA SER A 12 9.84 -10.39 -9.86
C SER A 12 8.63 -11.04 -9.19
N TYR A 13 8.21 -10.48 -8.06
CA TYR A 13 7.09 -10.94 -7.21
C TYR A 13 5.70 -10.72 -7.83
N GLN A 14 5.58 -10.75 -9.15
CA GLN A 14 4.36 -10.39 -9.89
C GLN A 14 3.36 -11.55 -10.02
N GLY A 15 3.71 -12.76 -9.59
CA GLY A 15 2.80 -13.90 -9.57
C GLY A 15 1.65 -13.68 -8.60
N SER A 16 0.40 -13.61 -9.10
CA SER A 16 -0.80 -13.52 -8.28
C SER A 16 -0.98 -14.70 -7.31
N ALA A 17 -0.37 -15.86 -7.63
CA ALA A 17 -0.31 -17.03 -6.75
C ALA A 17 0.44 -16.78 -5.43
N ASP A 18 1.44 -15.88 -5.40
CA ASP A 18 2.23 -15.58 -4.20
C ASP A 18 1.47 -14.70 -3.18
N LEU A 19 0.30 -14.17 -3.56
CA LEU A 19 -0.56 -13.39 -2.67
C LEU A 19 -1.55 -14.28 -1.89
N GLY A 20 -1.74 -15.53 -2.31
CA GLY A 20 -2.72 -16.48 -1.79
C GLY A 20 -2.28 -17.23 -0.52
N GLY A 21 -2.39 -16.59 0.64
CA GLY A 21 -2.46 -17.32 1.94
C GLY A 21 -1.16 -18.00 2.42
N ALA A 22 -1.24 -18.70 3.56
CA ALA A 22 -0.16 -19.55 4.03
C ALA A 22 -0.24 -20.86 3.23
N THR A 23 0.70 -21.05 2.31
CA THR A 23 0.73 -22.25 1.48
C THR A 23 1.11 -23.45 2.37
N VAL A 24 0.69 -24.66 2.00
CA VAL A 24 1.11 -25.91 2.68
C VAL A 24 2.64 -25.98 2.80
N GLY A 25 3.37 -25.35 1.88
CA GLY A 25 4.82 -25.17 1.94
C GLY A 25 5.33 -24.41 3.17
N ASP A 26 4.60 -23.40 3.67
CA ASP A 26 4.98 -22.65 4.88
C ASP A 26 4.89 -23.52 6.14
N LEU A 27 3.86 -24.37 6.23
CA LEU A 27 3.74 -25.33 7.33
C LEU A 27 4.81 -26.43 7.24
N ALA A 28 5.07 -26.96 6.04
CA ALA A 28 6.13 -27.93 5.83
C ALA A 28 7.51 -27.35 6.17
N HIS A 29 7.78 -26.10 5.79
CA HIS A 29 9.01 -25.40 6.13
C HIS A 29 9.19 -25.21 7.64
N LYS A 30 8.14 -24.79 8.35
CA LYS A 30 8.17 -24.68 9.83
C LYS A 30 8.39 -26.04 10.50
N GLY A 31 7.78 -27.09 9.97
CA GLY A 31 8.03 -28.46 10.43
C GLY A 31 9.49 -28.89 10.25
N ALA A 32 10.05 -28.62 9.07
CA ALA A 32 11.46 -28.90 8.77
C ALA A 32 12.41 -28.09 9.68
N LEU A 33 12.10 -26.82 9.97
CA LEU A 33 12.84 -25.99 10.91
C LEU A 33 12.82 -26.55 12.34
N LEU A 34 11.65 -27.01 12.81
CA LEU A 34 11.55 -27.63 14.14
C LEU A 34 12.37 -28.91 14.24
N MET A 35 12.35 -29.75 13.20
CA MET A 35 13.19 -30.95 13.16
C MET A 35 14.68 -30.62 13.10
N ALA A 36 15.08 -29.63 12.31
CA ALA A 36 16.46 -29.15 12.24
C ALA A 36 16.93 -28.61 13.60
N ALA A 37 16.10 -27.82 14.27
CA ALA A 37 16.39 -27.28 15.60
C ALA A 37 16.57 -28.41 16.66
N ALA A 38 15.73 -29.45 16.60
CA ALA A 38 15.86 -30.60 17.49
C ALA A 38 17.16 -31.38 17.23
N ALA A 39 17.53 -31.56 15.96
CA ALA A 39 18.78 -32.20 15.56
C ALA A 39 20.01 -31.40 16.03
N ASP A 40 19.99 -30.08 15.85
CA ASP A 40 21.06 -29.19 16.32
C ASP A 40 21.18 -29.20 17.84
N ALA A 41 20.06 -29.16 18.57
CA ALA A 41 20.07 -29.25 20.03
C ALA A 41 20.64 -30.59 20.53
N ALA A 42 20.29 -31.71 19.90
CA ALA A 42 20.87 -33.00 20.21
C ALA A 42 22.38 -33.06 19.87
N ALA A 43 22.81 -32.39 18.81
CA ALA A 43 24.20 -32.33 18.43
C ALA A 43 25.04 -31.49 19.41
N PHE A 44 24.54 -30.32 19.79
CA PHE A 44 25.21 -29.46 20.76
C PHE A 44 25.22 -30.06 22.15
N SER A 45 24.17 -30.77 22.58
CA SER A 45 24.19 -31.41 23.90
C SER A 45 25.33 -32.42 24.04
N ALA A 46 25.64 -33.17 22.99
CA ALA A 46 26.80 -34.07 22.99
C ALA A 46 28.15 -33.34 23.11
N VAL A 47 28.27 -32.12 22.57
CA VAL A 47 29.49 -31.31 22.67
C VAL A 47 29.59 -30.61 24.01
N VAL A 48 28.50 -29.99 24.50
CA VAL A 48 28.49 -29.25 25.76
C VAL A 48 28.65 -30.20 26.95
N SER A 49 28.02 -31.37 26.92
CA SER A 49 28.17 -32.39 27.99
C SER A 49 29.62 -32.89 28.11
N LEU A 50 30.39 -32.81 27.03
CA LEU A 50 31.81 -33.17 27.01
C LEU A 50 32.70 -32.09 27.63
N ILE A 51 32.34 -30.82 27.45
CA ILE A 51 33.07 -29.67 28.03
C ILE A 51 32.72 -29.51 29.51
N MET A 52 31.46 -29.73 29.87
CA MET A 52 30.88 -29.42 31.18
C MET A 52 30.48 -30.70 31.91
N SER A 53 31.41 -31.63 32.08
CA SER A 53 31.15 -32.94 32.69
C SER A 53 30.72 -32.88 34.16
N ASP A 54 30.98 -31.77 34.85
CA ASP A 54 30.72 -31.58 36.30
C ASP A 54 29.51 -30.67 36.59
N HIS A 55 28.81 -30.18 35.56
CA HIS A 55 27.70 -29.24 35.71
C HIS A 55 26.34 -29.94 35.79
N GLN A 56 25.37 -29.26 36.40
CA GLN A 56 24.00 -29.76 36.47
C GLN A 56 23.36 -29.82 35.08
N LEU A 57 22.58 -30.88 34.82
CA LEU A 57 21.98 -31.15 33.50
C LEU A 57 21.18 -29.98 32.93
N TRP A 58 20.52 -29.18 33.76
CA TRP A 58 19.71 -28.04 33.30
C TRP A 58 20.56 -26.88 32.76
N GLU A 59 21.76 -26.64 33.31
CA GLU A 59 22.68 -25.60 32.82
C GLU A 59 23.16 -25.93 31.40
N VAL A 60 23.48 -27.20 31.16
CA VAL A 60 23.87 -27.72 29.84
C VAL A 60 22.73 -27.49 28.84
N TRP A 61 21.49 -27.83 29.18
CA TRP A 61 20.35 -27.63 28.28
C TRP A 61 20.06 -26.17 27.97
N LEU A 62 20.21 -25.27 28.95
CA LEU A 62 20.05 -23.83 28.71
C LEU A 62 21.09 -23.29 27.71
N ILE A 63 22.35 -23.69 27.87
CA ILE A 63 23.44 -23.29 26.97
C ILE A 63 23.19 -23.84 25.56
N VAL A 64 22.82 -25.12 25.46
CA VAL A 64 22.48 -25.78 24.19
C VAL A 64 21.33 -25.07 23.49
N LEU A 65 20.23 -24.80 24.18
CA LEU A 65 19.08 -24.10 23.60
C LEU A 65 19.46 -22.68 23.16
N GLY A 66 20.23 -21.95 23.97
CA GLY A 66 20.71 -20.62 23.62
C GLY A 66 21.57 -20.63 22.34
N LEU A 67 22.50 -21.58 22.23
CA LEU A 67 23.35 -21.74 21.05
C LEU A 67 22.52 -22.10 19.80
N THR A 68 21.58 -23.04 19.92
CA THR A 68 20.70 -23.42 18.80
C THR A 68 19.87 -22.24 18.30
N VAL A 69 19.26 -21.48 19.22
CA VAL A 69 18.46 -20.28 18.87
C VAL A 69 19.32 -19.24 18.17
N ILE A 70 20.52 -18.95 18.67
CA ILE A 70 21.43 -17.97 18.07
C ILE A 70 21.90 -18.43 16.69
N ALA A 71 22.27 -19.71 16.54
CA ALA A 71 22.72 -20.26 15.26
C ALA A 71 21.61 -20.19 14.19
N LEU A 72 20.39 -20.59 14.55
CA LEU A 72 19.24 -20.52 13.65
C LEU A 72 18.87 -19.08 13.32
N ALA A 73 18.91 -18.17 14.31
CA ALA A 73 18.64 -16.76 14.09
C ALA A 73 19.64 -16.15 13.10
N LEU A 74 20.94 -16.43 13.25
CA LEU A 74 21.98 -15.94 12.33
C LEU A 74 21.77 -16.46 10.90
N ALA A 75 21.51 -17.75 10.74
CA ALA A 75 21.23 -18.35 9.42
C ALA A 75 19.95 -17.77 8.79
N HIS A 76 18.90 -17.59 9.59
CA HIS A 76 17.64 -17.00 9.17
C HIS A 76 17.82 -15.54 8.73
N PHE A 77 18.54 -14.72 9.50
CA PHE A 77 18.83 -13.33 9.12
C PHE A 77 19.70 -13.24 7.87
N ALA A 78 20.70 -14.13 7.72
CA ALA A 78 21.54 -14.17 6.53
C ALA A 78 20.71 -14.48 5.26
N GLY A 79 19.83 -15.48 5.31
CA GLY A 79 18.92 -15.82 4.21
C GLY A 79 17.96 -14.68 3.87
N ARG A 80 17.39 -14.05 4.89
CA ARG A 80 16.55 -12.85 4.75
C ARG A 80 17.25 -11.71 4.04
N ILE A 81 18.47 -11.38 4.45
CA ILE A 81 19.23 -10.26 3.88
C ILE A 81 19.66 -10.58 2.45
N ALA A 82 20.10 -11.82 2.19
CA ALA A 82 20.46 -12.27 0.85
C ALA A 82 19.26 -12.18 -0.12
N ARG A 83 18.03 -12.46 0.37
CA ARG A 83 16.81 -12.30 -0.44
C ARG A 83 16.50 -10.85 -0.76
N ASP A 84 16.61 -9.97 0.23
CA ASP A 84 16.35 -8.54 0.07
C ASP A 84 17.37 -7.90 -0.92
N ASP A 85 18.64 -8.32 -0.88
CA ASP A 85 19.69 -7.92 -1.84
C ASP A 85 19.44 -8.47 -3.26
N ALA A 86 19.13 -9.77 -3.39
CA ALA A 86 18.81 -10.39 -4.68
C ALA A 86 17.56 -9.78 -5.35
N ALA A 87 16.61 -9.28 -4.57
CA ALA A 87 15.43 -8.58 -5.07
C ALA A 87 15.70 -7.10 -5.44
N ALA A 88 16.93 -6.62 -5.29
CA ALA A 88 17.32 -5.21 -5.42
C ALA A 88 16.43 -4.26 -4.59
N HIS A 89 15.81 -4.75 -3.51
CA HIS A 89 14.90 -4.00 -2.66
C HIS A 89 15.68 -3.34 -1.52
N GLY A 90 16.30 -2.21 -1.85
CA GLY A 90 17.10 -1.39 -0.94
C GLY A 90 18.61 -1.56 -1.17
N ARG A 91 19.39 -0.53 -0.82
CA ARG A 91 20.87 -0.60 -0.79
C ARG A 91 21.33 -1.40 0.43
N VAL A 92 20.96 -2.67 0.49
CA VAL A 92 21.51 -3.54 1.53
C VAL A 92 22.92 -3.89 1.11
N ARG A 93 23.90 -3.46 1.89
CA ARG A 93 25.31 -3.71 1.58
C ARG A 93 25.58 -5.18 1.86
N TRP A 94 26.10 -5.93 0.89
CA TRP A 94 26.59 -7.33 1.01
C TRP A 94 27.36 -7.61 2.32
N HIS A 95 27.99 -6.59 2.89
CA HIS A 95 28.70 -6.66 4.17
C HIS A 95 27.80 -7.12 5.34
N VAL A 96 26.49 -6.84 5.33
CA VAL A 96 25.59 -7.29 6.40
C VAL A 96 25.37 -8.81 6.33
N VAL A 97 25.29 -9.39 5.12
CA VAL A 97 25.25 -10.85 4.94
C VAL A 97 26.51 -11.48 5.51
N LEU A 98 27.68 -10.89 5.22
CA LEU A 98 28.96 -11.36 5.76
C LEU A 98 29.02 -11.25 7.29
N VAL A 99 28.53 -10.16 7.87
CA VAL A 99 28.50 -9.95 9.33
C VAL A 99 27.64 -11.00 10.04
N CYS A 100 26.58 -11.52 9.42
CA CYS A 100 25.79 -12.62 9.98
C CYS A 100 26.38 -14.01 9.65
N GLY A 101 26.87 -14.19 8.43
CA GLY A 101 27.37 -15.48 7.95
C GLY A 101 28.71 -15.90 8.58
N ILE A 102 29.62 -14.95 8.84
CA ILE A 102 30.94 -15.23 9.42
C ILE A 102 30.81 -15.78 10.86
N PRO A 103 30.10 -15.12 11.81
CA PRO A 103 29.91 -15.68 13.15
C PRO A 103 29.22 -17.04 13.13
N TRP A 104 28.26 -17.25 12.23
CA TRP A 104 27.59 -18.54 12.06
C TRP A 104 28.59 -19.64 11.64
N LEU A 105 29.39 -19.39 10.61
CA LEU A 105 30.44 -20.34 10.19
C LEU A 105 31.46 -20.60 11.29
N LEU A 106 31.89 -19.56 12.02
CA LEU A 106 32.85 -19.71 13.12
C LEU A 106 32.28 -20.57 14.26
N LEU A 107 30.98 -20.47 14.55
CA LEU A 107 30.33 -21.27 15.59
C LEU A 107 30.29 -22.76 15.23
N GLY A 108 29.93 -23.09 13.99
CA GLY A 108 30.00 -24.47 13.49
C GLY A 108 31.43 -25.02 13.47
N LEU A 109 32.39 -24.22 13.00
CA LEU A 109 33.81 -24.58 12.97
C LEU A 109 34.35 -24.83 14.37
N ALA A 110 33.99 -23.99 15.34
CA ALA A 110 34.39 -24.15 16.74
C ALA A 110 33.84 -25.44 17.34
N ALA A 111 32.56 -25.77 17.10
CA ALA A 111 31.96 -27.01 17.59
C ALA A 111 32.67 -28.26 17.03
N VAL A 112 32.98 -28.26 15.74
CA VAL A 112 33.73 -29.33 15.08
C VAL A 112 35.15 -29.43 15.64
N TRP A 113 35.82 -28.30 15.81
CA TRP A 113 37.17 -28.23 16.36
C TRP A 113 37.24 -28.79 17.79
N VAL A 114 36.31 -28.38 18.65
CA VAL A 114 36.19 -28.92 20.01
C VAL A 114 35.98 -30.43 19.96
N ARG A 115 35.08 -30.90 19.10
CA ARG A 115 34.79 -32.33 18.95
C ARG A 115 35.99 -33.14 18.41
N MET A 116 36.83 -32.54 17.58
CA MET A 116 38.07 -33.17 17.12
C MET A 116 39.14 -33.23 18.22
N ARG A 117 39.19 -32.23 19.11
CA ARG A 117 40.24 -32.11 20.14
C ARG A 117 39.93 -32.89 21.41
N ILE A 118 38.67 -32.93 21.81
CA ILE A 118 38.23 -33.61 23.02
C ILE A 118 37.68 -34.97 22.60
N ALA A 119 38.54 -36.00 22.61
CA ALA A 119 38.10 -37.37 22.32
C ALA A 119 37.39 -37.94 23.55
N PRO A 120 36.12 -38.38 23.46
CA PRO A 120 35.49 -39.12 24.54
C PRO A 120 36.08 -40.53 24.61
N ASN A 121 36.65 -40.91 25.76
CA ASN A 121 36.88 -42.32 26.12
C ASN A 121 35.59 -43.00 26.60
N THR A 122 34.45 -42.30 26.58
CA THR A 122 33.18 -42.76 27.13
C THR A 122 32.24 -43.20 26.01
N GLY A 123 32.02 -44.51 25.93
CA GLY A 123 31.16 -45.16 24.94
C GLY A 123 29.73 -44.63 24.96
N GLY A 124 29.30 -44.09 23.83
CA GLY A 124 27.89 -43.78 23.56
C GLY A 124 27.11 -45.04 23.18
N LEU A 125 25.82 -45.06 23.56
CA LEU A 125 24.84 -46.15 23.50
C LEU A 125 24.60 -46.80 22.12
N LEU A 126 25.23 -46.32 21.05
CA LEU A 126 25.07 -46.83 19.67
C LEU A 126 26.33 -47.53 19.13
N ASN A 127 27.37 -47.72 19.95
CA ASN A 127 28.64 -48.26 19.47
C ASN A 127 28.65 -49.79 19.48
N GLY A 128 28.20 -50.39 18.37
CA GLY A 128 28.45 -51.80 18.05
C GLY A 128 29.96 -52.09 18.05
N SER A 129 30.35 -53.11 18.80
CA SER A 129 31.74 -53.51 19.06
C SER A 129 32.39 -54.18 17.85
N SER A 130 32.73 -53.42 16.80
CA SER A 130 33.55 -53.92 15.70
C SER A 130 34.56 -52.88 15.22
N GLY A 131 35.84 -53.12 15.53
CA GLY A 131 36.98 -52.50 14.89
C GLY A 131 37.24 -51.05 15.27
N GLN A 132 38.19 -50.84 16.18
CA GLN A 132 38.74 -49.54 16.57
C GLN A 132 39.59 -48.94 15.43
N VAL A 133 38.94 -48.58 14.33
CA VAL A 133 39.46 -47.65 13.35
C VAL A 133 39.17 -46.25 13.89
N ASP A 134 40.12 -45.31 13.80
CA ASP A 134 40.01 -43.92 14.29
C ASP A 134 38.82 -43.17 13.65
N ASN A 135 37.59 -43.46 14.12
CA ASN A 135 36.33 -42.90 13.63
C ASN A 135 36.07 -41.46 14.13
N ARG A 136 37.12 -40.75 14.55
CA ARG A 136 37.04 -39.36 15.05
C ARG A 136 36.69 -38.40 13.92
N MET A 137 37.33 -38.56 12.76
CA MET A 137 37.15 -37.70 11.61
C MET A 137 35.78 -37.87 10.93
N PRO A 138 35.27 -39.10 10.68
CA PRO A 138 33.93 -39.30 10.14
C PRO A 138 32.83 -38.71 11.03
N ASN A 139 32.91 -38.90 12.35
CA ASN A 139 31.91 -38.37 13.27
C ASN A 139 31.90 -36.84 13.27
N ALA A 140 33.07 -36.19 13.40
CA ALA A 140 33.16 -34.73 13.36
C ALA A 140 32.64 -34.15 12.03
N LEU A 141 32.90 -34.84 10.91
CA LEU A 141 32.40 -34.45 9.59
C LEU A 141 30.87 -34.59 9.48
N LEU A 142 30.27 -35.65 10.02
CA LEU A 142 28.81 -35.79 10.08
C LEU A 142 28.14 -34.66 10.87
N PHE A 143 28.75 -34.22 11.98
CA PHE A 143 28.27 -33.05 12.73
C PHE A 143 28.35 -31.76 11.93
N LEU A 144 29.46 -31.55 11.20
CA LEU A 144 29.60 -30.38 10.33
C LEU A 144 28.52 -30.38 9.23
N VAL A 145 28.32 -31.52 8.58
CA VAL A 145 27.32 -31.67 7.51
C VAL A 145 25.92 -31.40 8.05
N LEU A 146 25.58 -31.93 9.22
CA LEU A 146 24.28 -31.70 9.85
C LEU A 146 24.06 -30.21 10.17
N TYR A 147 25.06 -29.55 10.76
CA TYR A 147 25.02 -28.12 11.09
C TYR A 147 24.88 -27.23 9.86
N VAL A 148 25.61 -27.55 8.78
CA VAL A 148 25.50 -26.80 7.52
C VAL A 148 24.13 -27.04 6.89
N ALA A 149 23.63 -28.28 6.90
CA ALA A 149 22.32 -28.61 6.35
C ALA A 149 21.18 -27.89 7.11
N SER A 150 21.21 -27.86 8.44
CA SER A 150 20.19 -27.15 9.24
C SER A 150 20.21 -25.65 8.98
N GLY A 151 21.39 -25.03 8.94
CA GLY A 151 21.54 -23.62 8.57
C GLY A 151 21.10 -23.30 7.14
N MET A 152 21.40 -24.17 6.17
CA MET A 152 20.95 -24.01 4.79
C MET A 152 19.43 -24.10 4.68
N VAL A 153 18.79 -25.07 5.35
CA VAL A 153 17.31 -25.19 5.36
C VAL A 153 16.68 -23.93 5.96
N ALA A 154 17.25 -23.39 7.04
CA ALA A 154 16.77 -22.16 7.65
C ALA A 154 16.95 -20.93 6.74
N GLY A 155 18.13 -20.78 6.13
CA GLY A 155 18.45 -19.64 5.27
C GLY A 155 17.70 -19.68 3.94
N ILE A 156 17.70 -20.83 3.24
CA ILE A 156 17.03 -21.02 1.95
C ILE A 156 15.52 -20.97 2.12
N GLY A 157 14.98 -21.58 3.17
CA GLY A 157 13.55 -21.56 3.40
C GLY A 157 13.04 -20.14 3.64
N GLU A 158 13.72 -19.33 4.46
CA GLU A 158 13.37 -17.90 4.58
C GLU A 158 13.56 -17.16 3.25
N PHE A 159 14.63 -17.44 2.50
CA PHE A 159 14.87 -16.83 1.19
C PHE A 159 13.71 -17.08 0.21
N LEU A 160 13.18 -18.30 0.18
CA LEU A 160 12.08 -18.69 -0.72
C LEU A 160 10.71 -18.23 -0.23
N THR A 161 10.45 -18.31 1.07
CA THR A 161 9.13 -18.00 1.64
C THR A 161 8.90 -16.50 1.82
N ARG A 162 9.96 -15.69 1.89
CA ARG A 162 9.85 -14.24 2.11
C ARG A 162 9.43 -13.50 0.83
N ASN A 163 8.20 -13.01 0.85
CA ASN A 163 7.71 -12.01 -0.11
C ASN A 163 7.50 -10.65 0.60
N PRO A 164 8.43 -9.68 0.46
CA PRO A 164 8.29 -8.36 1.09
C PRO A 164 7.10 -7.58 0.53
N LEU A 165 6.71 -7.82 -0.73
CA LEU A 165 5.58 -7.15 -1.36
C LEU A 165 4.25 -7.56 -0.74
N ARG A 166 4.14 -8.76 -0.16
CA ARG A 166 2.89 -9.22 0.46
C ARG A 166 2.44 -8.29 1.59
N ASN A 167 3.36 -7.85 2.45
CA ASN A 167 3.03 -6.92 3.54
C ASN A 167 2.74 -5.51 3.02
N ALA A 168 3.54 -5.03 2.05
CA ALA A 168 3.30 -3.74 1.41
C ALA A 168 1.93 -3.71 0.72
N TYR A 169 1.57 -4.75 -0.02
CA TYR A 169 0.27 -4.90 -0.66
C TYR A 169 -0.88 -4.93 0.34
N ARG A 170 -0.75 -5.69 1.44
CA ARG A 170 -1.77 -5.69 2.52
C ARG A 170 -1.95 -4.31 3.15
N ASN A 171 -0.85 -3.57 3.33
CA ASN A 171 -0.91 -2.20 3.84
C ASN A 171 -1.56 -1.26 2.82
N LEU A 172 -1.18 -1.35 1.55
CA LEU A 172 -1.75 -0.58 0.44
C LEU A 172 -3.25 -0.85 0.28
N MET A 173 -3.69 -2.11 0.39
CA MET A 173 -5.10 -2.49 0.34
C MET A 173 -5.87 -1.88 1.52
N LYS A 174 -5.30 -1.90 2.74
CA LYS A 174 -5.91 -1.25 3.91
C LYS A 174 -6.01 0.27 3.72
N THR A 175 -4.98 0.92 3.18
CA THR A 175 -5.02 2.37 2.91
C THR A 175 -6.00 2.71 1.80
N TYR A 176 -6.08 1.90 0.75
CA TYR A 176 -7.04 2.04 -0.33
C TYR A 176 -8.48 1.90 0.18
N GLN A 177 -8.78 0.87 0.97
CA GLN A 177 -10.09 0.71 1.60
C GLN A 177 -10.45 1.89 2.52
N LYS A 178 -9.49 2.44 3.27
CA LYS A 178 -9.70 3.64 4.09
C LYS A 178 -9.99 4.86 3.21
N ALA A 179 -9.28 5.05 2.12
CA ALA A 179 -9.51 6.13 1.16
C ALA A 179 -10.88 6.01 0.50
N GLN A 180 -11.26 4.80 0.05
CA GLN A 180 -12.56 4.51 -0.53
C GLN A 180 -13.71 4.77 0.47
N ARG A 181 -13.54 4.39 1.74
CA ARG A 181 -14.51 4.72 2.80
C ARG A 181 -14.62 6.22 3.06
N LYS A 182 -13.50 6.96 2.98
CA LYS A 182 -13.53 8.42 3.10
C LYS A 182 -14.28 9.04 1.93
N LEU A 183 -13.98 8.60 0.70
CA LEU A 183 -14.66 9.06 -0.52
C LEU A 183 -16.17 8.79 -0.47
N ALA A 184 -16.58 7.58 -0.08
CA ALA A 184 -17.99 7.22 0.08
C ALA A 184 -18.71 8.04 1.15
N ARG A 185 -18.01 8.54 2.18
CA ARG A 185 -18.58 9.43 3.20
C ARG A 185 -18.71 10.88 2.71
N THR A 186 -17.79 11.35 1.88
CA THR A 186 -17.77 12.74 1.40
C THR A 186 -18.60 12.95 0.13
N GLN A 187 -18.92 11.89 -0.60
CA GLN A 187 -19.68 11.98 -1.85
C GLN A 187 -21.12 12.48 -1.67
N PRO A 188 -21.94 11.96 -0.73
CA PRO A 188 -23.32 12.44 -0.56
C PRO A 188 -23.47 13.93 -0.20
N PRO A 189 -22.70 14.52 0.74
CA PRO A 189 -22.82 15.95 1.02
C PRO A 189 -22.33 16.82 -0.14
N PHE A 190 -21.34 16.35 -0.91
CA PHE A 190 -20.88 17.04 -2.12
C PHE A 190 -21.97 17.07 -3.20
N GLU A 191 -22.62 15.94 -3.46
CA GLU A 191 -23.74 15.85 -4.40
C GLU A 191 -24.91 16.74 -3.97
N ARG A 192 -25.24 16.78 -2.67
CA ARG A 192 -26.25 17.69 -2.12
C ARG A 192 -25.89 19.16 -2.32
N ALA A 193 -24.65 19.53 -2.05
CA ALA A 193 -24.19 20.91 -2.24
C ALA A 193 -24.25 21.34 -3.70
N MET A 194 -23.88 20.45 -4.63
CA MET A 194 -24.01 20.68 -6.07
C MET A 194 -25.47 20.85 -6.49
N PHE A 195 -26.37 20.02 -5.97
CA PHE A 195 -27.79 20.13 -6.26
C PHE A 195 -28.41 21.43 -5.73
N VAL A 196 -28.07 21.85 -4.50
CA VAL A 196 -28.51 23.13 -3.93
C VAL A 196 -28.00 24.31 -4.75
N ARG A 197 -26.75 24.25 -5.24
CA ARG A 197 -26.21 25.29 -6.13
C ARG A 197 -27.02 25.40 -7.42
N GLU A 198 -27.40 24.28 -8.01
CA GLU A 198 -28.20 24.26 -9.23
C GLU A 198 -29.60 24.85 -9.02
N ILE A 199 -30.25 24.52 -7.89
CA ILE A 199 -31.53 25.14 -7.52
C ILE A 199 -31.41 26.66 -7.38
N HIS A 200 -30.38 27.14 -6.67
CA HIS A 200 -30.20 28.58 -6.51
C HIS A 200 -29.93 29.30 -7.83
N ARG A 201 -29.20 28.65 -8.73
CA ARG A 201 -28.97 29.18 -10.08
C ARG A 201 -30.29 29.32 -10.83
N ALA A 202 -31.10 28.26 -10.86
CA ALA A 202 -32.41 28.28 -11.51
C ALA A 202 -33.33 29.35 -10.89
N SER A 203 -33.33 29.50 -9.55
CA SER A 203 -34.14 30.54 -8.90
C SER A 203 -33.71 31.96 -9.26
N PHE A 204 -32.39 32.21 -9.42
CA PHE A 204 -31.92 33.53 -9.86
C PHE A 204 -32.33 33.84 -11.30
N GLU A 205 -32.29 32.84 -12.18
CA GLU A 205 -32.75 32.97 -13.56
C GLU A 205 -34.26 33.30 -13.60
N GLU A 206 -35.08 32.61 -12.80
CA GLU A 206 -36.51 32.93 -12.64
C GLU A 206 -36.76 34.34 -12.07
N ASP A 207 -36.02 34.74 -11.03
CA ASP A 207 -36.15 36.07 -10.41
C ASP A 207 -35.78 37.20 -11.40
N ASP A 208 -34.77 36.99 -12.23
CA ASP A 208 -34.37 37.93 -13.27
C ASP A 208 -35.47 38.08 -14.34
N GLU A 209 -36.11 36.97 -14.75
CA GLU A 209 -37.25 37.01 -15.66
C GLU A 209 -38.46 37.73 -15.05
N VAL A 210 -38.79 37.44 -13.79
CA VAL A 210 -39.86 38.13 -13.05
C VAL A 210 -39.58 39.63 -12.94
N LEU A 211 -38.35 40.01 -12.66
CA LEU A 211 -37.93 41.42 -12.58
C LEU A 211 -38.06 42.11 -13.94
N LEU A 212 -37.66 41.45 -15.03
CA LEU A 212 -37.83 41.97 -16.39
C LEU A 212 -39.30 42.15 -16.74
N ASN A 213 -40.15 41.16 -16.48
CA ASN A 213 -41.59 41.23 -16.70
C ASN A 213 -42.23 42.36 -15.89
N ALA A 214 -41.90 42.49 -14.60
CA ALA A 214 -42.39 43.58 -13.76
C ALA A 214 -41.97 44.97 -14.25
N LYS A 215 -40.79 45.10 -14.87
CA LYS A 215 -40.36 46.35 -15.52
C LYS A 215 -41.22 46.63 -16.76
N PHE A 216 -41.50 45.63 -17.59
CA PHE A 216 -42.37 45.79 -18.76
C PHE A 216 -43.80 46.18 -18.36
N ASP A 217 -44.37 45.53 -17.35
CA ASP A 217 -45.72 45.84 -16.85
C ASP A 217 -45.82 47.29 -16.33
N ARG A 218 -44.80 47.75 -15.59
CA ARG A 218 -44.75 49.14 -15.12
C ARG A 218 -44.67 50.16 -16.25
N LEU A 219 -43.92 49.83 -17.31
CA LEU A 219 -43.84 50.69 -18.49
C LEU A 219 -45.18 50.73 -19.24
N ALA A 220 -45.81 49.56 -19.47
CA ALA A 220 -47.11 49.46 -20.09
C ALA A 220 -48.18 50.24 -19.31
N TYR A 221 -48.24 50.08 -17.99
CA TYR A 221 -49.16 50.83 -17.13
C TYR A 221 -48.89 52.35 -17.17
N GLY A 222 -47.63 52.75 -17.23
CA GLY A 222 -47.26 54.15 -17.41
C GLY A 222 -47.71 54.73 -18.76
N GLU A 223 -47.71 53.92 -19.82
CA GLU A 223 -48.24 54.30 -21.14
C GLU A 223 -49.77 54.42 -21.11
N GLU A 224 -50.48 53.47 -20.48
CA GLU A 224 -51.93 53.54 -20.28
C GLU A 224 -52.35 54.80 -19.51
N LEU A 225 -51.66 55.14 -18.42
CA LEU A 225 -51.94 56.36 -17.64
C LEU A 225 -51.71 57.63 -18.44
N LYS A 226 -50.69 57.68 -19.30
CA LYS A 226 -50.46 58.82 -20.21
C LYS A 226 -51.59 58.95 -21.22
N GLN A 227 -52.01 57.86 -21.85
CA GLN A 227 -53.15 57.86 -22.78
C GLN A 227 -54.43 58.32 -22.08
N TYR A 228 -54.69 57.84 -20.87
CA TYR A 228 -55.85 58.25 -20.07
C TYR A 228 -55.82 59.75 -19.71
N ALA A 229 -54.66 60.27 -19.30
CA ALA A 229 -54.50 61.69 -19.01
C ALA A 229 -54.70 62.56 -20.25
N GLN A 230 -54.19 62.14 -21.42
CA GLN A 230 -54.40 62.84 -22.69
C GLN A 230 -55.88 62.92 -23.05
N ILE A 231 -56.61 61.81 -22.97
CA ILE A 231 -58.06 61.77 -23.22
C ILE A 231 -58.79 62.73 -22.26
N THR A 232 -58.40 62.76 -20.99
CA THR A 232 -59.02 63.62 -19.97
C THR A 232 -58.76 65.11 -20.24
N ILE A 233 -57.54 65.47 -20.66
CA ILE A 233 -57.15 66.84 -21.03
C ILE A 233 -57.91 67.30 -22.28
N ALA A 234 -57.96 66.46 -23.33
CA ALA A 234 -58.70 66.75 -24.55
C ALA A 234 -60.19 66.99 -24.27
N ALA A 235 -60.79 66.15 -23.42
CA ALA A 235 -62.18 66.28 -23.01
C ALA A 235 -62.44 67.59 -22.23
N HIS A 236 -61.48 68.00 -21.37
CA HIS A 236 -61.59 69.23 -20.60
C HIS A 236 -61.46 70.50 -21.46
N LEU A 237 -60.58 70.48 -22.47
CA LEU A 237 -60.36 71.62 -23.37
C LEU A 237 -61.43 71.75 -24.47
N GLN A 238 -62.28 70.73 -24.67
CA GLN A 238 -63.25 70.65 -25.78
C GLN A 238 -62.62 70.80 -27.18
N ASP A 239 -61.30 70.65 -27.29
CA ASP A 239 -60.55 70.73 -28.53
C ASP A 239 -59.72 69.44 -28.70
N PRO A 240 -60.14 68.52 -29.59
CA PRO A 240 -59.41 67.28 -29.84
C PRO A 240 -58.06 67.51 -30.53
N SER A 241 -57.86 68.67 -31.18
CA SER A 241 -56.61 69.01 -31.86
C SER A 241 -55.52 69.50 -30.90
N ALA A 242 -55.88 69.96 -29.71
CA ALA A 242 -54.93 70.38 -28.68
C ALA A 242 -54.04 69.23 -28.17
N THR A 243 -54.41 67.97 -28.42
CA THR A 243 -53.65 66.77 -28.06
C THR A 243 -53.00 66.06 -29.25
N ASP A 244 -53.06 66.63 -30.47
CA ASP A 244 -52.54 65.97 -31.68
C ASP A 244 -51.03 65.65 -31.58
N GLY A 245 -50.24 66.59 -31.03
CA GLY A 245 -48.82 66.38 -30.73
C GLY A 245 -48.52 65.53 -29.48
N MET A 246 -49.53 65.12 -28.72
CA MET A 246 -49.37 64.22 -27.57
C MET A 246 -49.51 62.73 -27.95
N THR A 247 -50.04 62.43 -29.14
CA THR A 247 -50.16 61.04 -29.63
C THR A 247 -48.86 60.48 -30.21
N GLU A 248 -47.84 61.32 -30.39
CA GLU A 248 -46.51 60.87 -30.78
C GLU A 248 -45.91 59.96 -29.71
N ALA A 249 -45.22 58.91 -30.15
CA ALA A 249 -44.52 58.00 -29.25
C ALA A 249 -43.55 58.82 -28.36
N ASP A 250 -43.71 58.71 -27.04
CA ASP A 250 -42.91 59.45 -26.07
C ASP A 250 -41.41 59.35 -26.44
N TRP A 251 -40.79 60.51 -26.72
CA TRP A 251 -39.39 60.62 -27.11
C TRP A 251 -38.42 60.14 -26.01
N ARG A 252 -38.92 59.87 -24.79
CA ARG A 252 -38.23 59.00 -23.82
C ARG A 252 -38.17 57.53 -24.26
N ARG A 253 -38.39 57.26 -25.54
CA ARG A 253 -38.10 56.02 -26.25
C ARG A 253 -36.69 55.54 -25.88
N SER A 254 -36.71 54.61 -24.93
CA SER A 254 -36.04 53.33 -25.02
C SER A 254 -34.51 53.32 -24.94
N ARG A 255 -33.94 53.80 -23.82
CA ARG A 255 -32.70 53.16 -23.32
C ARG A 255 -32.93 51.73 -22.78
N LEU A 256 -34.19 51.30 -22.70
CA LEU A 256 -34.62 49.93 -22.37
C LEU A 256 -35.03 49.09 -23.61
N HIS A 257 -34.91 49.61 -24.84
CA HIS A 257 -34.84 48.73 -26.03
C HIS A 257 -33.48 48.01 -26.14
N VAL A 258 -32.63 48.19 -25.14
CA VAL A 258 -31.39 47.44 -24.97
C VAL A 258 -31.77 46.02 -24.58
N VAL A 259 -31.63 45.13 -25.55
CA VAL A 259 -31.37 43.70 -25.36
C VAL A 259 -32.61 42.88 -24.98
N ARG A 260 -33.55 42.79 -25.92
CA ARG A 260 -34.02 41.44 -26.30
C ARG A 260 -33.01 40.94 -27.32
N ASP A 261 -31.78 40.66 -26.88
CA ASP A 261 -30.91 39.81 -27.69
C ASP A 261 -31.65 38.47 -27.75
N ASP A 262 -32.01 38.04 -28.95
CA ASP A 262 -32.44 36.66 -29.17
C ASP A 262 -31.39 35.76 -28.48
N PRO A 263 -31.75 34.99 -27.44
CA PRO A 263 -30.81 34.06 -26.82
C PRO A 263 -30.25 33.07 -27.85
N ASP A 264 -30.99 32.86 -28.96
CA ASP A 264 -30.59 32.03 -30.09
C ASP A 264 -29.46 32.62 -30.96
N LYS A 265 -29.11 33.91 -30.81
CA LYS A 265 -28.00 34.53 -31.57
C LYS A 265 -26.64 34.48 -30.86
N GLN A 266 -26.57 34.01 -29.61
CA GLN A 266 -25.32 33.87 -28.87
C GLN A 266 -25.04 32.41 -28.48
N GLN A 267 -24.83 31.50 -29.45
CA GLN A 267 -23.78 30.46 -29.39
C GLN A 267 -23.82 29.50 -30.60
N PRO A 268 -22.90 29.68 -31.57
CA PRO A 268 -22.31 28.58 -32.31
C PRO A 268 -20.84 28.47 -31.91
N GLY A 269 -20.51 27.54 -31.01
CA GLY A 269 -19.12 27.11 -30.82
C GLY A 269 -18.59 27.15 -29.39
N ALA A 270 -18.97 26.15 -28.59
CA ALA A 270 -18.15 25.67 -27.48
C ALA A 270 -18.38 24.16 -27.29
N ALA A 271 -18.08 23.40 -28.35
CA ALA A 271 -17.81 21.98 -28.26
C ALA A 271 -16.35 21.76 -28.66
N ALA A 272 -15.49 21.52 -27.66
CA ALA A 272 -14.20 20.85 -27.77
C ALA A 272 -13.76 20.40 -26.37
#